data_AF-A0A1Z8ME30-F1
#
_entry.id   AF-A0A1Z8ME30-F1
#
_cell.length_a   1.000
_cell.length_b   1.000
_cell.length_c   1.000
_cell.angle_alpha   90.00
_cell.angle_beta   90.00
_cell.angle_gamma   90.00
#
_symmetry.space_group_name_H-M   'P 1'
#
loop_
_entity.id
_entity.type
_entity.pdbx_description
1 polymer ?
#
loop_
_entity_poly.entity_id
_entity_poly.type
_entity_poly.pdbx_seq_one_letter_code
_entity_poly.pdbx_strand_id
1 'polypeptide(L)'
;MLGTADARLWSDKTGKLVFEAELFAFNDEQVVLRRKDGQLGMYEIKDLSEVDQRFLKSQEALKQSQQTLQGKQVWKTKSGFEVVGRAVDYDQRDIQLSVRRGKLFVNDRLYDNMPDAYKVILQRTMAAQGQLDQPTDMDLQGWIERQGAKPLVMRVQGVLLEQSDGEEYLVPFSLFADQDAKLLKAGWEEWVGAPQDDSLRSDEAFRLQSTAAALQSQQQMANEIARANMAFNAVNAGLFSYWEVTMYPQAGNPSAPGWVIMPGRNSEDAKRSAMRQYPGFVPGAVRKVSR
;
A
#
# COMPACT_ATOMS: atom_id res chain seq x y z
N MET A 1 -7.40 2.29 -26.98
CA MET A 1 -8.15 2.91 -25.86
C MET A 1 -8.29 1.84 -24.79
N LEU A 2 -7.52 1.95 -23.71
CA LEU A 2 -7.58 0.99 -22.60
C LEU A 2 -8.69 1.47 -21.66
N GLY A 3 -9.86 0.82 -21.71
CA GLY A 3 -10.84 0.93 -20.64
C GLY A 3 -10.26 0.22 -19.42
N THR A 4 -10.10 0.94 -18.31
CA THR A 4 -9.81 0.37 -17.00
C THR A 4 -11.01 -0.46 -16.57
N ALA A 5 -10.76 -1.69 -16.12
CA ALA A 5 -11.81 -2.65 -15.77
C ALA A 5 -12.78 -2.03 -14.74
N ASP A 6 -14.05 -1.94 -15.11
CA ASP A 6 -15.22 -1.51 -14.31
C ASP A 6 -15.41 -0.03 -13.94
N ALA A 7 -15.06 0.90 -14.84
CA ALA A 7 -15.66 2.24 -14.79
C ALA A 7 -17.18 2.19 -15.10
N ARG A 8 -18.01 2.83 -14.27
CA ARG A 8 -19.46 2.94 -14.48
C ARG A 8 -19.94 4.39 -14.36
N LEU A 9 -21.16 4.64 -14.82
CA LEU A 9 -21.84 5.91 -14.58
C LEU A 9 -22.41 5.93 -13.15
N TRP A 10 -22.10 7.00 -12.43
CA TRP A 10 -22.63 7.35 -11.12
C TRP A 10 -23.52 8.58 -11.25
N SER A 11 -24.54 8.66 -10.42
CA SER A 11 -25.47 9.79 -10.41
C SER A 11 -25.88 10.20 -9.01
N ASP A 12 -26.15 11.49 -8.83
CA ASP A 12 -26.72 12.00 -7.59
C ASP A 12 -28.21 11.64 -7.46
N LYS A 13 -28.78 11.81 -6.26
CA LYS A 13 -30.20 11.54 -5.99
C LYS A 13 -31.17 12.31 -6.89
N THR A 14 -30.75 13.45 -7.47
CA THR A 14 -31.59 14.23 -8.40
C THR A 14 -31.42 13.82 -9.87
N GLY A 15 -30.40 13.02 -10.20
CA GLY A 15 -30.05 12.64 -11.56
C GLY A 15 -29.50 13.77 -12.44
N LYS A 16 -29.22 14.95 -11.86
CA LYS A 16 -28.71 16.12 -12.59
C LYS A 16 -27.19 16.05 -12.74
N LEU A 17 -26.51 15.44 -11.77
CA LEU A 17 -25.08 15.22 -11.81
C LEU A 17 -24.84 13.76 -12.19
N VAL A 18 -24.21 13.54 -13.33
CA VAL A 18 -23.81 12.21 -13.81
C VAL A 18 -22.34 12.25 -14.19
N PHE A 19 -21.57 11.27 -13.74
CA PHE A 19 -20.15 11.18 -14.07
C PHE A 19 -19.68 9.73 -14.14
N GLU A 20 -18.64 9.49 -14.93
CA GLU A 20 -18.01 8.19 -15.06
C GLU A 20 -16.88 8.04 -14.05
N ALA A 21 -16.91 6.97 -13.26
CA ALA A 21 -15.89 6.63 -12.28
C ALA A 21 -15.88 5.13 -11.95
N GLU A 22 -14.74 4.66 -11.51
CA GLU A 22 -14.56 3.32 -10.94
C GLU A 22 -14.87 3.34 -9.44
N LEU A 23 -15.50 2.27 -8.93
CA LEU A 23 -15.62 2.06 -7.49
C LEU A 23 -14.23 1.79 -6.90
N PHE A 24 -13.77 2.66 -6.00
CA PHE A 24 -12.50 2.44 -5.31
C PHE A 24 -12.71 1.69 -4.00
N ALA A 25 -13.53 2.26 -3.11
CA ALA A 25 -13.88 1.70 -1.81
C ALA A 25 -15.18 2.33 -1.30
N PHE A 26 -15.81 1.73 -0.29
CA PHE A 26 -16.95 2.31 0.45
C PHE A 26 -17.06 1.70 1.84
N ASN A 27 -17.67 2.45 2.77
CA ASN A 27 -18.15 1.99 4.07
C ASN A 27 -19.69 2.17 4.16
N ASP A 28 -20.26 2.20 5.35
CA ASP A 28 -21.72 2.33 5.52
C ASP A 28 -22.27 3.73 5.17
N GLU A 29 -21.44 4.78 5.23
CA GLU A 29 -21.87 6.18 5.06
C GLU A 29 -21.34 6.83 3.77
N GLN A 30 -20.16 6.42 3.33
CA GLN A 30 -19.35 7.10 2.32
C GLN A 30 -18.86 6.13 1.25
N VAL A 31 -18.74 6.65 0.03
CA VAL A 31 -18.10 5.97 -1.11
C VAL A 31 -16.92 6.80 -1.62
N VAL A 32 -15.86 6.11 -2.01
CA VAL A 32 -14.71 6.66 -2.71
C VAL A 32 -14.74 6.18 -4.15
N LEU A 33 -14.74 7.14 -5.07
CA LEU A 33 -14.80 6.92 -6.50
C LEU A 33 -13.52 7.42 -7.16
N ARG A 34 -12.99 6.64 -8.10
CA ARG A 34 -11.79 6.99 -8.87
C ARG A 34 -12.16 7.37 -10.29
N ARG A 35 -11.83 8.61 -10.67
CA ARG A 35 -12.02 9.10 -12.04
C ARG A 35 -10.91 8.58 -12.96
N LYS A 36 -11.12 8.69 -14.27
CA LYS A 36 -10.18 8.20 -15.30
C LYS A 36 -8.79 8.84 -15.22
N ASP A 37 -8.68 10.06 -14.70
CA ASP A 37 -7.42 10.76 -14.46
C ASP A 37 -6.70 10.32 -13.17
N GLY A 38 -7.28 9.36 -12.43
CA GLY A 38 -6.75 8.85 -11.18
C GLY A 38 -7.12 9.69 -9.94
N GLN A 39 -7.88 10.78 -10.10
CA GLN A 39 -8.36 11.56 -8.97
C GLN A 39 -9.40 10.78 -8.17
N LEU A 40 -9.31 10.87 -6.84
CA LEU A 40 -10.31 10.33 -5.93
C LEU A 40 -11.29 11.42 -5.51
N GLY A 41 -12.56 11.06 -5.51
CA GLY A 41 -13.63 11.84 -4.90
C GLY A 41 -14.35 11.00 -3.86
N MET A 42 -14.65 11.60 -2.70
CA MET A 42 -15.43 10.98 -1.64
C MET A 42 -16.81 11.62 -1.58
N TYR A 43 -17.85 10.81 -1.49
CA TYR A 43 -19.24 11.25 -1.51
C TYR A 43 -20.04 10.48 -0.47
N GLU A 44 -21.03 11.14 0.13
CA GLU A 44 -21.98 10.45 1.01
C GLU A 44 -22.90 9.54 0.20
N ILE A 45 -23.07 8.29 0.64
CA ILE A 45 -23.89 7.29 -0.05
C ILE A 45 -25.34 7.78 -0.15
N LYS A 46 -25.84 8.50 0.86
CA LYS A 46 -27.21 9.05 0.88
C LYS A 46 -27.49 10.07 -0.22
N ASP A 47 -26.45 10.67 -0.80
CA ASP A 47 -26.56 11.64 -1.88
C ASP A 47 -26.49 11.01 -3.28
N LEU A 48 -26.18 9.71 -3.36
CA LEU A 48 -26.22 8.96 -4.62
C LEU A 48 -27.64 8.55 -5.00
N SER A 49 -27.83 8.20 -6.28
CA SER A 49 -29.07 7.61 -6.78
C SER A 49 -29.40 6.29 -6.10
N GLU A 50 -30.68 5.92 -6.03
CA GLU A 50 -31.10 4.62 -5.47
C GLU A 50 -30.53 3.42 -6.24
N VAL A 51 -30.21 3.60 -7.52
CA VAL A 51 -29.57 2.56 -8.35
C VAL A 51 -28.14 2.33 -7.90
N ASP A 52 -27.40 3.41 -7.67
CA ASP A 52 -26.00 3.36 -7.20
C ASP A 52 -25.91 2.88 -5.76
N GLN A 53 -26.82 3.31 -4.88
CA GLN A 53 -26.93 2.79 -3.51
C GLN A 53 -27.21 1.28 -3.45
N ARG A 54 -28.05 0.77 -4.36
CA ARG A 54 -28.32 -0.69 -4.46
C ARG A 54 -27.11 -1.46 -4.97
N PHE A 55 -26.35 -0.88 -5.89
CA PHE A 55 -25.11 -1.49 -6.36
C PHE A 55 -24.08 -1.64 -5.26
N LEU A 56 -23.92 -0.66 -4.38
CA LEU A 56 -22.99 -0.76 -3.23
C LEU A 56 -23.34 -1.92 -2.28
N LYS A 57 -24.59 -2.37 -2.27
CA LYS A 57 -25.02 -3.57 -1.49
C LYS A 57 -24.79 -4.89 -2.22
N SER A 58 -24.28 -4.86 -3.46
CA SER A 58 -24.00 -6.07 -4.23
C SER A 58 -22.71 -6.76 -3.75
N GLN A 59 -22.65 -8.08 -3.96
CA GLN A 59 -21.45 -8.88 -3.64
C GLN A 59 -20.24 -8.45 -4.47
N GLU A 60 -20.47 -8.01 -5.70
CA GLU A 60 -19.44 -7.50 -6.60
C GLU A 60 -18.78 -6.24 -6.02
N ALA A 61 -19.59 -5.24 -5.66
CA ALA A 61 -19.10 -4.01 -5.05
C ALA A 61 -18.35 -4.29 -3.74
N LEU A 62 -18.92 -5.10 -2.84
CA LEU A 62 -18.30 -5.47 -1.57
C LEU A 62 -16.93 -6.12 -1.78
N LYS A 63 -16.83 -7.06 -2.72
CA LYS A 63 -15.57 -7.74 -3.04
C LYS A 63 -14.53 -6.77 -3.61
N GLN A 64 -14.94 -5.88 -4.53
CA GLN A 64 -14.04 -4.88 -5.10
C GLN A 64 -13.50 -3.93 -4.03
N SER A 65 -14.39 -3.40 -3.17
CA SER A 65 -14.01 -2.51 -2.05
C SER A 65 -13.03 -3.21 -1.10
N GLN A 66 -13.33 -4.45 -0.69
CA GLN A 66 -12.46 -5.23 0.19
C GLN A 66 -11.09 -5.51 -0.44
N GLN A 67 -11.04 -5.86 -1.73
CA GLN A 67 -9.77 -6.10 -2.42
C GLN A 67 -8.89 -4.85 -2.47
N THR A 68 -9.49 -3.67 -2.67
CA THR A 68 -8.77 -2.40 -2.66
C THR A 68 -8.24 -2.07 -1.26
N LEU A 69 -9.10 -2.16 -0.22
CA LEU A 69 -8.74 -1.75 1.14
C LEU A 69 -7.84 -2.74 1.88
N GLN A 70 -8.03 -4.04 1.66
CA GLN A 70 -7.26 -5.11 2.34
C GLN A 70 -5.96 -5.47 1.60
N GLY A 71 -5.64 -4.77 0.50
CA GLY A 71 -4.40 -4.96 -0.23
C GLY A 71 -3.17 -4.72 0.66
N LYS A 72 -2.15 -5.55 0.51
CA LYS A 72 -0.86 -5.39 1.23
C LYS A 72 -0.21 -4.07 0.82
N GLN A 73 0.07 -3.22 1.81
CA GLN A 73 0.69 -1.91 1.60
C GLN A 73 2.18 -1.95 2.00
N VAL A 74 3.03 -1.34 1.17
CA VAL A 74 4.48 -1.25 1.41
C VAL A 74 4.86 0.22 1.53
N TRP A 75 5.25 0.64 2.72
CA TRP A 75 5.59 2.01 3.04
C TRP A 75 7.10 2.21 3.02
N LYS A 76 7.58 3.13 2.19
CA LYS A 76 9.00 3.47 2.15
C LYS A 76 9.34 4.47 3.22
N THR A 77 10.38 4.20 3.98
CA THR A 77 10.89 5.12 4.99
C THR A 77 12.00 6.02 4.46
N LYS A 78 12.28 7.12 5.17
CA LYS A 78 13.38 8.04 4.83
C LYS A 78 14.74 7.36 4.79
N SER A 79 14.94 6.38 5.65
CA SER A 79 16.16 5.56 5.73
C SER A 79 16.24 4.47 4.65
N GLY A 80 15.23 4.33 3.78
CA GLY A 80 15.23 3.38 2.67
C GLY A 80 14.79 1.96 3.01
N PHE A 81 14.43 1.66 4.27
CA PHE A 81 13.77 0.39 4.60
C PHE A 81 12.26 0.47 4.37
N GLU A 82 11.63 -0.67 4.20
CA GLU A 82 10.20 -0.78 3.93
C GLU A 82 9.46 -1.27 5.17
N VAL A 83 8.35 -0.61 5.51
CA VAL A 83 7.39 -1.08 6.50
C VAL A 83 6.20 -1.67 5.77
N VAL A 84 5.90 -2.92 6.06
CA VAL A 84 4.78 -3.62 5.44
C VAL A 84 3.63 -3.64 6.44
N GLY A 85 2.49 -3.05 6.08
CA GLY A 85 1.32 -3.03 6.94
C GLY A 85 0.22 -2.12 6.41
N ARG A 86 -1.03 -2.46 6.70
CA ARG A 86 -2.22 -1.73 6.28
C ARG A 86 -2.46 -0.57 7.24
N ALA A 87 -2.58 0.66 6.72
CA ALA A 87 -3.01 1.79 7.55
C ALA A 87 -4.44 1.56 8.02
N VAL A 88 -4.68 1.65 9.34
CA VAL A 88 -6.00 1.40 9.93
C VAL A 88 -6.61 2.62 10.60
N ASP A 89 -5.81 3.43 11.31
CA ASP A 89 -6.24 4.64 12.00
C ASP A 89 -5.03 5.57 12.26
N TYR A 90 -5.29 6.78 12.74
CA TYR A 90 -4.30 7.65 13.35
C TYR A 90 -4.22 7.41 14.85
N ASP A 91 -3.04 7.66 15.43
CA ASP A 91 -2.93 7.67 16.88
C ASP A 91 -1.82 8.60 17.38
N GLN A 92 -1.97 9.01 18.63
CA GLN A 92 -1.00 9.79 19.36
C GLN A 92 -0.87 9.26 20.80
N ARG A 93 0.33 8.82 21.17
CA ARG A 93 0.61 8.31 22.52
C ARG A 93 1.97 8.76 23.05
N ASP A 94 2.07 8.83 24.36
CA ASP A 94 3.35 8.99 25.05
C ASP A 94 4.03 7.62 25.20
N ILE A 95 5.31 7.57 24.83
CA ILE A 95 6.19 6.43 25.05
C ILE A 95 7.20 6.83 26.12
N GLN A 96 7.25 6.06 27.20
CA GLN A 96 8.19 6.23 28.29
C GLN A 96 9.25 5.13 28.23
N LEU A 97 10.50 5.55 28.05
CA LEU A 97 11.67 4.68 28.10
C LEU A 97 12.40 4.89 29.42
N SER A 98 12.71 3.79 30.10
CA SER A 98 13.50 3.85 31.33
C SER A 98 14.36 2.60 31.49
N VAL A 99 15.50 2.73 32.15
CA VAL A 99 16.32 1.57 32.52
C VAL A 99 16.22 1.33 34.01
N ARG A 100 15.86 0.10 34.39
CA ARG A 100 15.73 -0.33 35.78
C ARG A 100 16.54 -1.60 35.97
N ARG A 101 17.50 -1.59 36.89
CA ARG A 101 18.40 -2.74 37.16
C ARG A 101 19.07 -3.28 35.89
N GLY A 102 19.54 -2.40 35.01
CA GLY A 102 20.23 -2.76 33.76
C GLY A 102 19.33 -3.41 32.70
N LYS A 103 18.02 -3.15 32.75
CA LYS A 103 17.06 -3.61 31.74
C LYS A 103 16.24 -2.44 31.21
N LEU A 104 16.07 -2.38 29.90
CA LEU A 104 15.25 -1.36 29.23
C LEU A 104 13.75 -1.71 29.35
N PHE A 105 12.96 -0.73 29.76
CA PHE A 105 11.50 -0.80 29.84
C PHE A 105 10.85 0.25 28.95
N VAL A 106 9.75 -0.13 28.33
CA VAL A 106 8.88 0.73 27.52
C VAL A 106 7.47 0.67 28.10
N ASN A 107 6.93 1.80 28.58
CA ASN A 107 5.62 1.86 29.25
C ASN A 107 5.45 0.74 30.31
N ASP A 108 6.45 0.59 31.17
CA ASP A 108 6.55 -0.44 32.23
C ASP A 108 6.67 -1.91 31.77
N ARG A 109 6.72 -2.17 30.47
CA ARG A 109 6.96 -3.51 29.92
C ARG A 109 8.43 -3.69 29.55
N LEU A 110 8.95 -4.89 29.75
CA LEU A 110 10.34 -5.21 29.40
C LEU A 110 10.52 -5.12 27.87
N TYR A 111 11.51 -4.36 27.42
CA TYR A 111 11.81 -4.17 25.99
C TYR A 111 12.05 -5.49 25.27
N ASP A 112 12.79 -6.42 25.89
CA ASP A 112 13.13 -7.72 25.32
C ASP A 112 11.88 -8.56 24.96
N ASN A 113 10.77 -8.34 25.68
CA ASN A 113 9.51 -9.04 25.46
C ASN A 113 8.61 -8.37 24.41
N MET A 114 9.02 -7.21 23.86
CA MET A 114 8.26 -6.54 22.82
C MET A 114 8.43 -7.26 21.47
N PRO A 115 7.42 -7.19 20.58
CA PRO A 115 7.55 -7.69 19.22
C PRO A 115 8.70 -7.03 18.47
N ASP A 116 9.38 -7.78 17.59
CA ASP A 116 10.54 -7.28 16.85
C ASP A 116 10.18 -6.07 15.97
N ALA A 117 8.98 -6.08 15.37
CA ALA A 117 8.46 -4.94 14.63
C ALA A 117 8.41 -3.66 15.49
N TYR A 118 7.93 -3.78 16.72
CA TYR A 118 7.88 -2.67 17.67
C TYR A 118 9.29 -2.17 18.02
N LYS A 119 10.22 -3.10 18.31
CA LYS A 119 11.62 -2.77 18.62
C LYS A 119 12.29 -1.97 17.50
N VAL A 120 12.13 -2.43 16.26
CA VAL A 120 12.65 -1.74 15.07
C VAL A 120 12.03 -0.36 14.91
N ILE A 121 10.70 -0.24 15.02
CA ILE A 121 10.02 1.07 14.93
C ILE A 121 10.56 2.04 15.98
N LEU A 122 10.72 1.60 17.23
CA LEU A 122 11.25 2.44 18.31
C LEU A 122 12.68 2.90 18.04
N GLN A 123 13.58 2.00 17.64
CA GLN A 123 14.96 2.34 17.28
C GLN A 123 15.02 3.38 16.17
N ARG A 124 14.21 3.20 15.12
CA ARG A 124 14.15 4.13 13.99
C ARG A 124 13.53 5.46 14.38
N THR A 125 12.58 5.47 15.32
CA THR A 125 12.01 6.69 15.88
C THR A 125 13.07 7.49 16.64
N MET A 126 13.86 6.81 17.48
CA MET A 126 14.98 7.42 18.20
C MET A 126 16.03 7.98 17.23
N ALA A 127 16.30 7.26 16.13
CA ALA A 127 17.20 7.74 15.09
C ALA A 127 16.67 8.96 14.35
N ALA A 128 15.40 8.96 13.95
CA ALA A 128 14.76 10.07 13.26
C ALA A 128 14.67 11.34 14.13
N GLN A 129 14.70 11.21 15.46
CA GLN A 129 14.77 12.32 16.40
C GLN A 129 16.20 12.82 16.67
N GLY A 130 17.20 12.28 15.96
CA GLY A 130 18.60 12.68 16.08
C GLY A 130 19.26 12.25 17.38
N GLN A 131 18.66 11.34 18.15
CA GLN A 131 19.20 10.91 19.44
C GLN A 131 20.31 9.87 19.27
N LEU A 132 20.21 9.05 18.22
CA LEU A 132 21.11 7.93 17.92
C LEU A 132 21.25 7.76 16.39
N ASP A 133 22.38 7.26 15.91
CA ASP A 133 22.52 6.86 14.51
C ASP A 133 22.34 5.35 14.38
N GLN A 134 21.29 4.92 13.68
CA GLN A 134 20.89 3.52 13.46
C GLN A 134 21.11 2.59 14.68
N PRO A 135 20.47 2.87 15.84
CA PRO A 135 20.79 2.19 17.08
C PRO A 135 20.41 0.71 17.07
N THR A 136 21.29 -0.13 17.64
CA THR A 136 20.95 -1.48 18.08
C THR A 136 20.21 -1.46 19.42
N ASP A 137 19.67 -2.61 19.85
CA ASP A 137 19.07 -2.80 21.17
C ASP A 137 20.03 -2.35 22.29
N MET A 138 21.32 -2.70 22.16
CA MET A 138 22.35 -2.37 23.13
C MET A 138 22.68 -0.87 23.12
N ASP A 139 22.73 -0.24 21.94
CA ASP A 139 22.96 1.20 21.82
C ASP A 139 21.82 2.00 22.46
N LEU A 140 20.58 1.57 22.22
CA LEU A 140 19.39 2.19 22.78
C LEU A 140 19.41 2.08 24.31
N GLN A 141 19.63 0.88 24.85
CA GLN A 141 19.72 0.67 26.30
C GLN A 141 20.84 1.52 26.91
N GLY A 142 22.06 1.46 26.36
CA GLY A 142 23.21 2.20 26.88
C GLY A 142 23.06 3.72 26.74
N TRP A 143 22.29 4.21 25.77
CA TRP A 143 21.95 5.62 25.67
C TRP A 143 20.97 6.05 26.77
N ILE A 144 19.91 5.27 27.00
CA ILE A 144 18.93 5.56 28.07
C ILE A 144 19.59 5.46 29.45
N GLU A 145 20.49 4.50 29.67
CA GLU A 145 21.28 4.38 30.91
C GLU A 145 22.09 5.65 31.19
N ARG A 146 22.70 6.25 30.17
CA ARG A 146 23.48 7.49 30.29
C ARG A 146 22.63 8.71 30.64
N GLN A 147 21.32 8.70 30.35
CA GLN A 147 20.39 9.76 30.78
C GLN A 147 20.07 9.69 32.28
N GLY A 148 20.49 8.62 32.97
CA GLY A 148 20.32 8.43 34.40
C GLY A 148 18.90 7.99 34.79
N ALA A 149 18.50 8.30 36.02
CA ALA A 149 17.23 7.81 36.60
C ALA A 149 15.96 8.48 36.04
N LYS A 150 16.09 9.50 35.18
CA LYS A 150 14.94 10.19 34.60
C LYS A 150 14.45 9.41 33.37
N PRO A 151 13.18 8.97 33.33
CA PRO A 151 12.62 8.37 32.13
C PRO A 151 12.65 9.36 30.97
N LEU A 152 13.02 8.88 29.78
CA LEU A 152 12.78 9.62 28.55
C LEU A 152 11.30 9.44 28.21
N VAL A 153 10.58 10.56 28.07
CA VAL A 153 9.19 10.56 27.58
C VAL A 153 9.18 11.21 26.21
N MET A 154 8.60 10.51 25.24
CA MET A 154 8.48 10.96 23.87
C MET A 154 7.03 10.86 23.42
N ARG A 155 6.47 11.97 22.95
CA ARG A 155 5.17 12.02 22.29
C ARG A 155 5.34 11.53 20.86
N VAL A 156 4.67 10.44 20.51
CA VAL A 156 4.69 9.88 19.15
C VAL A 156 3.33 10.09 18.51
N GLN A 157 3.35 10.61 17.28
CA GLN A 157 2.20 10.84 16.42
C GLN A 157 2.45 10.10 15.10
N GLY A 158 1.44 9.40 14.61
CA GLY A 158 1.61 8.61 13.41
C GLY A 158 0.36 7.87 12.97
N VAL A 159 0.60 6.85 12.17
CA VAL A 159 -0.41 5.96 11.62
C VAL A 159 -0.30 4.60 12.32
N LEU A 160 -1.42 4.06 12.77
CA LEU A 160 -1.51 2.66 13.17
C LEU A 160 -1.48 1.79 11.90
N LEU A 161 -0.45 0.94 11.81
CA LEU A 161 -0.35 -0.05 10.75
C LEU A 161 -0.65 -1.43 11.34
N GLU A 162 -1.67 -2.08 10.81
CA GLU A 162 -1.93 -3.50 11.03
C GLU A 162 -0.96 -4.32 10.17
N GLN A 163 -0.18 -5.19 10.82
CA GLN A 163 0.76 -6.08 10.14
C GLN A 163 0.16 -7.45 9.87
N SER A 164 0.91 -8.33 9.17
CA SER A 164 0.43 -9.66 8.81
C SER A 164 0.22 -10.60 10.00
N ASP A 165 0.76 -10.26 11.17
CA ASP A 165 0.50 -10.95 12.44
C ASP A 165 -0.85 -10.55 13.06
N GLY A 166 -1.54 -9.56 12.49
CA GLY A 166 -2.80 -9.00 13.01
C GLY A 166 -2.59 -7.98 14.13
N GLU A 167 -1.35 -7.64 14.46
CA GLU A 167 -1.02 -6.65 15.47
C GLU A 167 -0.90 -5.26 14.86
N GLU A 168 -1.28 -4.25 15.64
CA GLU A 168 -1.24 -2.84 15.23
C GLU A 168 -0.04 -2.13 15.85
N TYR A 169 0.77 -1.52 15.00
CA TYR A 169 1.94 -0.77 15.42
C TYR A 169 1.82 0.69 15.00
N LEU A 170 1.99 1.60 15.96
CA LEU A 170 2.06 3.03 15.67
C LEU A 170 3.39 3.34 14.99
N VAL A 171 3.33 3.70 13.71
CA VAL A 171 4.48 4.14 12.92
C VAL A 171 4.50 5.66 12.88
N PRO A 172 5.52 6.34 13.46
CA PRO A 172 5.58 7.79 13.47
C PRO A 172 5.66 8.41 12.07
N PHE A 173 5.05 9.58 11.89
CA PHE A 173 5.13 10.34 10.63
C PHE A 173 6.57 10.64 10.19
N SER A 174 7.50 10.77 11.14
CA SER A 174 8.91 11.04 10.86
C SER A 174 9.62 9.89 10.14
N LEU A 175 9.07 8.68 10.18
CA LEU A 175 9.67 7.52 9.52
C LEU A 175 9.32 7.45 8.03
N PHE A 176 8.12 7.89 7.63
CA PHE A 176 7.67 7.85 6.24
C PHE A 176 8.49 8.78 5.34
N ALA A 177 8.62 8.42 4.06
CA ALA A 177 9.15 9.30 3.03
C ALA A 177 8.39 10.64 3.00
N ASP A 178 9.07 11.74 2.64
CA ASP A 178 8.52 13.09 2.80
C ASP A 178 7.17 13.31 2.10
N GLN A 179 6.98 12.71 0.92
CA GLN A 179 5.74 12.81 0.18
C GLN A 179 4.58 12.12 0.90
N ASP A 180 4.79 10.89 1.36
CA ASP A 180 3.79 10.11 2.09
C ASP A 180 3.50 10.78 3.45
N ALA A 181 4.54 11.20 4.16
CA ALA A 181 4.43 11.91 5.43
C ALA A 181 3.61 13.19 5.31
N LYS A 182 3.78 13.97 4.24
CA LYS A 182 3.02 15.20 4.00
C LYS A 182 1.52 14.91 3.84
N LEU A 183 1.17 13.87 3.08
CA LEU A 183 -0.22 13.49 2.84
C LEU A 183 -0.88 12.94 4.10
N LEU A 184 -0.19 12.03 4.80
CA LEU A 184 -0.68 11.43 6.04
C LEU A 184 -0.84 12.46 7.16
N LYS A 185 0.06 13.46 7.25
CA LYS A 185 -0.07 14.55 8.22
C LYS A 185 -1.27 15.44 7.95
N ALA A 186 -1.63 15.71 6.70
CA ALA A 186 -2.81 16.51 6.38
C ALA A 186 -4.10 15.84 6.91
N GLY A 187 -4.24 14.53 6.72
CA GLY A 187 -5.37 13.78 7.30
C GLY A 187 -5.32 13.73 8.83
N TRP A 188 -4.14 13.63 9.42
CA TRP A 188 -3.98 13.69 10.88
C TRP A 188 -4.40 15.04 11.49
N GLU A 189 -4.07 16.16 10.84
CA GLU A 189 -4.48 17.50 11.31
C GLU A 189 -6.01 17.63 11.34
N GLU A 190 -6.70 17.05 10.35
CA GLU A 190 -8.16 16.96 10.32
C GLU A 190 -8.70 16.05 11.43
N TRP A 191 -8.11 14.87 11.61
CA TRP A 191 -8.48 13.91 12.67
C TRP A 191 -8.32 14.49 14.08
N VAL A 192 -7.25 15.24 14.36
CA VAL A 192 -7.05 15.91 15.67
C VAL A 192 -8.07 17.02 15.91
N GLY A 193 -8.50 17.71 14.84
CA GLY A 193 -9.50 18.77 14.92
C GLY A 193 -10.94 18.24 15.02
N ALA A 194 -11.18 16.96 14.72
CA ALA A 194 -12.50 16.36 14.74
C ALA A 194 -13.00 16.10 16.18
N PRO A 195 -14.31 16.28 16.44
CA PRO A 195 -14.93 15.82 17.67
C PRO A 195 -14.66 14.33 17.91
N GLN A 196 -14.47 13.95 19.17
CA GLN A 196 -14.16 12.58 19.61
C GLN A 196 -15.43 11.71 19.65
N ASP A 197 -16.19 11.73 18.56
CA ASP A 197 -17.36 10.88 18.33
C ASP A 197 -16.94 9.64 17.53
N ASP A 198 -17.52 8.48 17.85
CA ASP A 198 -17.13 7.19 17.27
C ASP A 198 -17.42 7.12 15.76
N SER A 199 -18.53 7.73 15.30
CA SER A 199 -18.86 7.76 13.86
C SER A 199 -17.86 8.60 13.07
N LEU A 200 -17.50 9.78 13.58
CA LEU A 200 -16.52 10.66 12.95
C LEU A 200 -15.13 10.03 12.90
N ARG A 201 -14.75 9.27 13.94
CA ARG A 201 -13.50 8.50 13.91
C ARG A 201 -13.53 7.39 12.86
N SER A 202 -14.65 6.68 12.71
CA SER A 202 -14.81 5.67 11.67
C SER A 202 -14.67 6.25 10.26
N ASP A 203 -15.23 7.44 10.04
CA ASP A 203 -15.09 8.16 8.77
C ASP A 203 -13.64 8.56 8.48
N GLU A 204 -12.93 9.11 9.46
CA GLU A 204 -11.52 9.49 9.31
C GLU A 204 -10.62 8.26 9.08
N ALA A 205 -10.87 7.16 9.79
CA ALA A 205 -10.18 5.89 9.55
C ALA A 205 -10.42 5.38 8.12
N PHE A 206 -11.66 5.46 7.62
CA PHE A 206 -12.00 5.07 6.26
C PHE A 206 -11.33 5.96 5.20
N ARG A 207 -11.26 7.27 5.44
CA ARG A 207 -10.53 8.23 4.59
C ARG A 207 -9.05 7.87 4.51
N LEU A 208 -8.40 7.67 5.66
CA LEU A 208 -7.00 7.23 5.74
C LEU A 208 -6.77 5.93 4.96
N GLN A 209 -7.59 4.92 5.19
CA GLN A 209 -7.48 3.62 4.51
C GLN A 209 -7.58 3.77 2.99
N SER A 210 -8.53 4.58 2.52
CA SER A 210 -8.73 4.86 1.09
C SER A 210 -7.55 5.61 0.49
N THR A 211 -7.05 6.65 1.16
CA THR A 211 -5.85 7.39 0.72
C THR A 211 -4.62 6.47 0.67
N ALA A 212 -4.42 5.64 1.68
CA ALA A 212 -3.32 4.69 1.74
C ALA A 212 -3.37 3.66 0.60
N ALA A 213 -4.54 3.07 0.34
CA ALA A 213 -4.73 2.14 -0.77
C ALA A 213 -4.47 2.82 -2.13
N ALA A 214 -4.87 4.09 -2.28
CA ALA A 214 -4.67 4.86 -3.51
C ALA A 214 -3.19 5.11 -3.81
N LEU A 215 -2.43 5.50 -2.78
CA LEU A 215 -0.98 5.68 -2.88
C LEU A 215 -0.30 4.39 -3.34
N GLN A 216 -0.69 3.26 -2.78
CA GLN A 216 -0.15 1.95 -3.17
C GLN A 216 -0.49 1.60 -4.63
N SER A 217 -1.75 1.80 -5.04
CA SER A 217 -2.15 1.58 -6.43
C SER A 217 -1.33 2.43 -7.41
N GLN A 218 -1.09 3.71 -7.07
CA GLN A 218 -0.25 4.60 -7.89
C GLN A 218 1.21 4.16 -7.95
N GLN A 219 1.80 3.75 -6.82
CA GLN A 219 3.17 3.26 -6.77
C GLN A 219 3.33 1.96 -7.58
N GLN A 220 2.37 1.05 -7.52
CA GLN A 220 2.36 -0.17 -8.32
C GLN A 220 2.29 0.14 -9.82
N MET A 221 1.37 1.01 -10.23
CA MET A 221 1.26 1.45 -11.63
C MET A 221 2.55 2.14 -12.12
N ALA A 222 3.13 3.03 -11.32
CA ALA A 222 4.38 3.71 -11.67
C ALA A 222 5.54 2.72 -11.83
N ASN A 223 5.63 1.71 -10.96
CA ASN A 223 6.63 0.66 -11.05
C ASN A 223 6.44 -0.21 -12.30
N GLU A 224 5.20 -0.55 -12.66
CA GLU A 224 4.88 -1.29 -13.88
C GLU A 224 5.22 -0.49 -15.14
N ILE A 225 4.88 0.80 -15.18
CA ILE A 225 5.25 1.72 -16.27
C ILE A 225 6.77 1.85 -16.35
N ALA A 226 7.47 1.99 -15.23
CA ALA A 226 8.92 2.06 -15.22
C ALA A 226 9.55 0.75 -15.75
N ARG A 227 9.03 -0.42 -15.35
CA ARG A 227 9.47 -1.72 -15.87
C ARG A 227 9.17 -1.86 -17.37
N ALA A 228 8.00 -1.43 -17.82
CA ALA A 228 7.61 -1.44 -19.23
C ALA A 228 8.50 -0.49 -20.06
N ASN A 229 8.77 0.71 -19.56
CA ASN A 229 9.67 1.69 -20.20
C ASN A 229 11.12 1.18 -20.22
N MET A 230 11.59 0.52 -19.15
CA MET A 230 12.92 -0.12 -19.14
C MET A 230 12.99 -1.26 -20.16
N ALA A 231 11.97 -2.11 -20.23
CA ALA A 231 11.89 -3.18 -21.24
C ALA A 231 11.85 -2.60 -22.66
N PHE A 232 11.08 -1.54 -22.88
CA PHE A 232 10.97 -0.84 -24.16
C PHE A 232 12.29 -0.16 -24.58
N ASN A 233 12.96 0.53 -23.64
CA ASN A 233 14.27 1.14 -23.89
C ASN A 233 15.36 0.10 -24.14
N ALA A 234 15.31 -1.05 -23.45
CA ALA A 234 16.24 -2.15 -23.69
C ALA A 234 16.05 -2.79 -25.08
N VAL A 235 14.81 -2.79 -25.60
CA VAL A 235 14.51 -3.19 -26.98
C VAL A 235 15.01 -2.15 -27.98
N ASN A 236 14.76 -0.86 -27.74
CA ASN A 236 15.22 0.23 -28.62
C ASN A 236 16.74 0.38 -28.65
N ALA A 237 17.42 0.06 -27.55
CA ALA A 237 18.89 0.02 -27.47
C ALA A 237 19.50 -1.25 -28.10
N GLY A 238 18.68 -2.14 -28.67
CA GLY A 238 19.13 -3.38 -29.31
C GLY A 238 19.63 -4.47 -28.35
N LEU A 239 19.40 -4.33 -27.03
CA LEU A 239 19.85 -5.30 -26.02
C LEU A 239 18.96 -6.56 -26.00
N PHE A 240 17.69 -6.44 -26.41
CA PHE A 240 16.72 -7.54 -26.53
C PHE A 240 15.79 -7.30 -27.73
N SER A 241 15.07 -8.32 -28.17
CA SER A 241 14.04 -8.24 -29.23
C SER A 241 12.71 -8.76 -28.70
N TYR A 242 11.59 -8.32 -29.30
CA TYR A 242 10.30 -8.95 -29.06
C TYR A 242 10.16 -10.18 -29.95
N TRP A 243 9.74 -11.29 -29.35
CA TRP A 243 9.52 -12.57 -30.02
C TRP A 243 8.10 -13.03 -29.75
N GLU A 244 7.38 -13.43 -30.80
CA GLU A 244 6.11 -14.12 -30.66
C GLU A 244 6.40 -15.61 -30.46
N VAL A 245 5.93 -16.15 -29.35
CA VAL A 245 6.07 -17.56 -28.97
C VAL A 245 4.69 -18.20 -29.05
N THR A 246 4.56 -19.24 -29.86
CA THR A 246 3.34 -20.06 -29.88
C THR A 246 3.34 -20.93 -28.63
N MET A 247 2.26 -20.95 -27.87
CA MET A 247 2.10 -21.73 -26.64
C MET A 247 1.03 -22.80 -26.86
N TYR A 248 1.39 -24.05 -26.62
CA TYR A 248 0.49 -25.20 -26.68
C TYR A 248 0.08 -25.63 -25.27
N PRO A 249 -1.21 -25.88 -24.99
CA PRO A 249 -1.65 -26.38 -23.70
C PRO A 249 -1.03 -27.76 -23.40
N GLN A 250 -0.63 -28.01 -22.15
CA GLN A 250 -0.22 -29.34 -21.70
C GLN A 250 -1.44 -30.25 -21.51
N ALA A 251 -1.21 -31.57 -21.55
CA ALA A 251 -2.26 -32.56 -21.31
C ALA A 251 -2.95 -32.29 -19.95
N GLY A 252 -4.27 -32.11 -19.97
CA GLY A 252 -5.06 -31.71 -18.80
C GLY A 252 -5.41 -30.22 -18.71
N ASN A 253 -4.86 -29.37 -19.59
CA ASN A 253 -5.25 -27.97 -19.72
C ASN A 253 -6.27 -27.80 -20.88
N PRO A 254 -7.52 -27.39 -20.61
CA PRO A 254 -8.58 -27.29 -21.63
C PRO A 254 -8.47 -26.07 -22.55
N SER A 255 -7.43 -25.24 -22.38
CA SER A 255 -7.24 -24.00 -23.15
C SER A 255 -6.80 -24.28 -24.59
N ALA A 256 -7.18 -23.43 -25.54
CA ALA A 256 -6.69 -23.52 -26.92
C ALA A 256 -5.22 -23.04 -27.04
N PRO A 257 -4.47 -23.49 -28.07
CA PRO A 257 -3.17 -22.91 -28.40
C PRO A 257 -3.28 -21.41 -28.66
N GLY A 258 -2.32 -20.63 -28.18
CA GLY A 258 -2.30 -19.17 -28.32
C GLY A 258 -0.89 -18.65 -28.60
N TRP A 259 -0.78 -17.36 -28.92
CA TRP A 259 0.51 -16.70 -29.15
C TRP A 259 0.74 -15.65 -28.07
N VAL A 260 1.96 -15.58 -27.53
CA VAL A 260 2.35 -14.59 -26.54
C VAL A 260 3.60 -13.85 -27.01
N ILE A 261 3.64 -12.53 -26.78
CA ILE A 261 4.82 -11.72 -27.11
C ILE A 261 5.73 -11.66 -25.89
N MET A 262 6.98 -12.05 -26.07
CA MET A 262 8.00 -12.16 -25.03
C MET A 262 9.24 -11.36 -25.37
N PRO A 263 9.77 -10.54 -24.46
CA PRO A 263 11.10 -9.97 -24.62
C PRO A 263 12.16 -11.05 -24.40
N GLY A 264 13.21 -11.07 -25.22
CA GLY A 264 14.32 -12.00 -25.06
C GLY A 264 15.56 -11.60 -25.87
N ARG A 265 16.75 -11.96 -25.38
CA ARG A 265 18.01 -11.70 -26.13
C ARG A 265 18.08 -12.52 -27.41
N ASN A 266 17.45 -13.68 -27.41
CA ASN A 266 17.30 -14.60 -28.53
C ASN A 266 16.01 -15.42 -28.37
N SER A 267 15.68 -16.23 -29.36
CA SER A 267 14.48 -17.06 -29.39
C SER A 267 14.37 -18.03 -28.20
N GLU A 268 15.47 -18.61 -27.75
CA GLU A 268 15.48 -19.56 -26.62
C GLU A 268 15.24 -18.85 -25.28
N ASP A 269 15.76 -17.64 -25.12
CA ASP A 269 15.50 -16.80 -23.95
C ASP A 269 14.01 -16.40 -23.84
N ALA A 270 13.39 -16.10 -24.99
CA ALA A 270 11.97 -15.82 -25.08
C ALA A 270 11.09 -17.05 -24.75
N LYS A 271 11.45 -18.26 -25.22
CA LYS A 271 10.75 -19.50 -24.87
C LYS A 271 10.78 -19.80 -23.38
N ARG A 272 11.96 -19.69 -22.75
CA ARG A 272 12.11 -19.91 -21.31
C ARG A 272 11.33 -18.91 -20.48
N SER A 273 11.25 -17.67 -20.93
CA SER A 273 10.43 -16.64 -20.28
C SER A 273 8.94 -16.92 -20.45
N ALA A 274 8.51 -17.38 -21.63
CA ALA A 274 7.14 -17.82 -21.88
C ALA A 274 6.71 -18.99 -20.97
N MET A 275 7.56 -20.00 -20.82
CA MET A 275 7.30 -21.14 -19.92
C MET A 275 7.15 -20.72 -18.46
N ARG A 276 7.96 -19.76 -17.99
CA ARG A 276 7.89 -19.28 -16.61
C ARG A 276 6.60 -18.52 -16.33
N GLN A 277 6.13 -17.74 -17.31
CA GLN A 277 4.98 -16.85 -17.15
C GLN A 277 3.64 -17.56 -17.42
N TYR A 278 3.64 -18.65 -18.20
CA TYR A 278 2.45 -19.42 -18.55
C TYR A 278 2.63 -20.91 -18.18
N PRO A 279 2.59 -21.25 -16.87
CA PRO A 279 2.65 -22.64 -16.42
C PRO A 279 1.45 -23.43 -16.95
N GLY A 280 1.67 -24.67 -17.38
CA GLY A 280 0.63 -25.50 -18.03
C GLY A 280 0.56 -25.34 -19.56
N PHE A 281 1.50 -24.61 -20.16
CA PHE A 281 1.70 -24.53 -21.60
C PHE A 281 3.16 -24.85 -21.98
N VAL A 282 3.36 -25.38 -23.19
CA VAL A 282 4.67 -25.70 -23.78
C VAL A 282 4.93 -24.75 -24.96
N PRO A 283 6.11 -24.09 -25.01
CA PRO A 283 6.47 -23.20 -26.10
C PRO A 283 6.79 -24.00 -27.36
N GLY A 284 6.25 -23.54 -28.49
CA GLY A 284 6.43 -24.10 -29.83
C GLY A 284 7.25 -23.19 -30.73
N ALA A 285 6.71 -22.90 -31.93
CA ALA A 285 7.36 -22.03 -32.91
C ALA A 285 7.54 -20.61 -32.36
N VAL A 286 8.69 -20.00 -32.68
CA VAL A 286 9.04 -18.65 -32.25
C VAL A 286 9.49 -17.83 -33.44
N ARG A 287 8.97 -16.60 -33.56
CA ARG A 287 9.39 -15.64 -34.58
C ARG A 287 9.70 -14.28 -33.96
N LYS A 288 10.69 -13.58 -34.53
CA LYS A 288 11.05 -12.22 -34.11
C LYS A 288 10.01 -11.23 -34.65
N VAL A 289 9.56 -10.31 -33.80
CA VAL A 289 8.49 -9.34 -34.09
C VAL A 289 9.03 -7.90 -34.11
N SER A 290 10.09 -7.61 -33.35
CA SER A 290 10.73 -6.28 -33.39
C SER A 290 11.63 -6.15 -34.65
N ARG A 291 11.51 -5.04 -35.38
CA ARG A 291 12.50 -4.63 -36.40
C ARG A 291 13.76 -4.11 -35.75
#